data_AF-A0A962IB89-F1
#
_entry.id   AF-A0A962IB89-F1
#
_cell.length_a   1.000
_cell.length_b   1.000
_cell.length_c   1.000
_cell.angle_alpha   90.00
_cell.angle_beta   90.00
_cell.angle_gamma   90.00
#
_symmetry.space_group_name_H-M   'P 1'
#
loop_
_entity.id
_entity.type
_entity.pdbx_description
1 polymer ?
#
loop_
_entity_poly.entity_id
_entity_poly.type
_entity_poly.pdbx_seq_one_letter_code
_entity_poly.pdbx_strand_id
1 'polypeptide(L)'
;AKPGIGLISPPPHHDIYSIEDLAQLIYDLKEINSRALVSVKLVSHAGVGTIAAGVTKAYADLITISGHDGGTGASPISSIKYAGTPWELGLAEAHQTLLRNGLRHRVRLQTDGGLKTALDVVKAALLGAESFGFGTAPMVALGCKYLRICHLNNCATGVATQHEVLRAKHFIGLPEMVMHFFSGLARELRQLLASLGARSVGELVGRSDLLQPIESASGKARGLDLRPLLSRDGLAQPDIGGCTVERNPPADHGALAARIYSDVEAAVVDGRGGHYSYAIGNRDRTIGARVSGLIARHYGNAGLPGAPLQLQFNGSAGQSFGAWNAAGLELQLEGEANDYVGKGMAGGRIVLQPPRASRFEARHTVIAGNTCLYGATGGEFYAAGVAGERFAVRNSGATAVVEGSG
;
A
#
# COMPACT_ATOMS: atom_id res chain seq x y z
N ALA A 1 14.79 -7.35 13.19
CA ALA A 1 13.99 -8.03 14.25
C ALA A 1 14.90 -8.88 15.11
N LYS A 2 14.65 -9.01 16.42
CA LYS A 2 15.41 -9.91 17.31
C LYS A 2 14.60 -11.19 17.57
N PRO A 3 15.19 -12.39 17.47
CA PRO A 3 14.50 -13.64 17.80
C PRO A 3 13.87 -13.60 19.19
N GLY A 4 12.65 -14.13 19.32
CA GLY A 4 11.93 -14.24 20.60
C GLY A 4 11.24 -12.97 21.11
N ILE A 5 11.41 -11.82 20.46
CA ILE A 5 10.77 -10.57 20.86
C ILE A 5 9.46 -10.37 20.08
N GLY A 6 8.37 -10.08 20.80
CA GLY A 6 7.07 -9.75 20.20
C GLY A 6 7.15 -8.51 19.31
N LEU A 7 6.52 -8.56 18.14
CA LEU A 7 6.48 -7.45 17.20
C LEU A 7 5.10 -6.80 17.23
N ILE A 8 5.02 -5.66 17.94
CA ILE A 8 3.86 -4.77 17.86
C ILE A 8 4.21 -3.67 16.87
N SER A 9 3.51 -3.64 15.74
CA SER A 9 3.67 -2.56 14.78
C SER A 9 3.09 -1.26 15.34
N PRO A 10 3.71 -0.09 15.07
CA PRO A 10 3.09 1.19 15.33
C PRO A 10 1.69 1.25 14.67
N PRO A 11 0.68 1.80 15.35
CA PRO A 11 -0.64 1.97 14.75
C PRO A 11 -0.64 2.82 13.47
N PRO A 12 0.10 3.96 13.39
CA PRO A 12 0.20 4.71 12.15
C PRO A 12 1.40 4.28 11.30
N HIS A 13 1.28 4.51 10.01
CA HIS A 13 2.43 4.71 9.14
C HIS A 13 3.07 6.05 9.50
N HIS A 14 4.36 6.05 9.84
CA HIS A 14 5.06 7.26 10.29
C HIS A 14 5.38 8.25 9.16
N ASP A 15 5.08 7.85 7.92
CA ASP A 15 5.16 8.60 6.67
C ASP A 15 3.76 8.87 6.08
N ILE A 16 2.69 8.75 6.88
CA ILE A 16 1.31 9.07 6.50
C ILE A 16 0.60 9.74 7.68
N TYR A 17 0.71 11.05 7.81
CA TYR A 17 -0.03 11.84 8.79
C TYR A 17 -1.20 12.63 8.19
N SER A 18 -1.24 12.73 6.87
CA SER A 18 -2.31 13.39 6.12
C SER A 18 -2.52 12.75 4.74
N ILE A 19 -3.44 13.31 3.96
CA ILE A 19 -3.76 12.78 2.62
C ILE A 19 -2.63 13.07 1.61
N GLU A 20 -1.94 14.19 1.78
CA GLU A 20 -0.76 14.55 0.99
C GLU A 20 0.43 13.66 1.29
N ASP A 21 0.62 13.21 2.54
CA ASP A 21 1.63 12.20 2.86
C ASP A 21 1.31 10.85 2.22
N LEU A 22 0.02 10.44 2.22
CA LEU A 22 -0.39 9.24 1.49
C LEU A 22 -0.09 9.38 -0.02
N ALA A 23 -0.37 10.55 -0.60
CA ALA A 23 -0.03 10.83 -1.98
C ALA A 23 1.48 10.75 -2.23
N GLN A 24 2.30 11.19 -1.26
CA GLN A 24 3.75 11.06 -1.33
C GLN A 24 4.18 9.59 -1.29
N LEU A 25 3.64 8.76 -0.38
CA LEU A 25 3.97 7.32 -0.37
C LEU A 25 3.53 6.63 -1.68
N ILE A 26 2.36 6.95 -2.22
CA ILE A 26 1.89 6.39 -3.50
C ILE A 26 2.85 6.82 -4.63
N TYR A 27 3.27 8.08 -4.64
CA TYR A 27 4.26 8.59 -5.58
C TYR A 27 5.59 7.85 -5.44
N ASP A 28 6.09 7.69 -4.21
CA ASP A 28 7.32 6.97 -3.92
C ASP A 28 7.24 5.54 -4.49
N LEU A 29 6.16 4.80 -4.21
CA LEU A 29 5.97 3.42 -4.67
C LEU A 29 5.97 3.31 -6.20
N LYS A 30 5.40 4.31 -6.90
CA LYS A 30 5.38 4.37 -8.37
C LYS A 30 6.74 4.77 -8.95
N GLU A 31 7.55 5.54 -8.23
CA GLU A 31 8.92 5.87 -8.63
C GLU A 31 9.85 4.65 -8.58
N ILE A 32 9.80 3.86 -7.49
CA ILE A 32 10.62 2.64 -7.38
C ILE A 32 10.16 1.54 -8.35
N ASN A 33 8.84 1.41 -8.55
CA ASN A 33 8.25 0.39 -9.42
C ASN A 33 7.04 0.91 -10.20
N SER A 34 7.31 1.49 -11.38
CA SER A 34 6.29 2.02 -12.29
C SER A 34 5.35 0.97 -12.89
N ARG A 35 5.68 -0.33 -12.77
CA ARG A 35 4.85 -1.44 -13.28
C ARG A 35 3.84 -1.93 -12.24
N ALA A 36 4.04 -1.66 -10.95
CA ALA A 36 3.12 -2.07 -9.90
C ALA A 36 1.83 -1.22 -9.91
N LEU A 37 0.73 -1.82 -9.47
CA LEU A 37 -0.48 -1.08 -9.08
C LEU A 37 -0.43 -0.81 -7.59
N VAL A 38 -0.86 0.37 -7.17
CA VAL A 38 -0.89 0.76 -5.75
C VAL A 38 -2.31 0.65 -5.21
N SER A 39 -2.48 -0.18 -4.18
CA SER A 39 -3.75 -0.36 -3.47
C SER A 39 -3.69 0.27 -2.09
N VAL A 40 -4.73 1.01 -1.72
CA VAL A 40 -4.92 1.49 -0.35
C VAL A 40 -6.03 0.68 0.30
N LYS A 41 -5.70 0.01 1.41
CA LYS A 41 -6.64 -0.79 2.19
C LYS A 41 -7.24 0.05 3.31
N LEU A 42 -8.54 0.30 3.22
CA LEU A 42 -9.34 1.00 4.21
C LEU A 42 -10.28 0.02 4.90
N VAL A 43 -10.62 0.30 6.15
CA VAL A 43 -11.69 -0.42 6.86
C VAL A 43 -13.00 0.35 6.66
N SER A 44 -14.08 -0.37 6.41
CA SER A 44 -15.43 0.16 6.29
C SER A 44 -15.82 0.90 7.57
N HIS A 45 -16.14 2.18 7.43
CA HIS A 45 -16.63 3.04 8.49
C HIS A 45 -17.43 4.19 7.86
N ALA A 46 -18.33 4.82 8.62
CA ALA A 46 -18.97 6.06 8.19
C ALA A 46 -17.91 7.11 7.83
N GLY A 47 -18.03 7.73 6.66
CA GLY A 47 -17.09 8.72 6.12
C GLY A 47 -15.98 8.13 5.24
N VAL A 48 -15.93 6.80 5.06
CA VAL A 48 -14.96 6.14 4.19
C VAL A 48 -15.09 6.59 2.73
N GLY A 49 -16.26 7.03 2.29
CA GLY A 49 -16.45 7.56 0.93
C GLY A 49 -15.66 8.85 0.68
N THR A 50 -15.63 9.76 1.66
CA THR A 50 -14.82 10.98 1.61
C THR A 50 -13.33 10.66 1.55
N ILE A 51 -12.89 9.69 2.38
CA ILE A 51 -11.51 9.22 2.39
C ILE A 51 -11.16 8.59 1.04
N ALA A 52 -12.04 7.75 0.48
CA ALA A 52 -11.85 7.12 -0.82
C ALA A 52 -11.66 8.16 -1.93
N ALA A 53 -12.43 9.26 -1.93
CA ALA A 53 -12.25 10.35 -2.88
C ALA A 53 -10.86 11.02 -2.75
N GLY A 54 -10.39 11.24 -1.51
CA GLY A 54 -9.03 11.72 -1.24
C GLY A 54 -7.97 10.75 -1.77
N VAL A 55 -8.12 9.45 -1.49
CA VAL A 55 -7.22 8.38 -1.92
C VAL A 55 -7.14 8.29 -3.45
N THR A 56 -8.26 8.44 -4.16
CA THR A 56 -8.27 8.49 -5.63
C THR A 56 -7.55 9.72 -6.17
N LYS A 57 -7.69 10.88 -5.52
CA LYS A 57 -6.93 12.10 -5.86
C LYS A 57 -5.44 11.99 -5.53
N ALA A 58 -5.10 11.18 -4.53
CA ALA A 58 -3.73 10.78 -4.17
C ALA A 58 -3.14 9.70 -5.11
N TYR A 59 -3.81 9.41 -6.22
CA TYR A 59 -3.30 8.57 -7.32
C TYR A 59 -3.24 7.07 -7.03
N ALA A 60 -4.01 6.56 -6.06
CA ALA A 60 -4.15 5.10 -5.90
C ALA A 60 -4.85 4.48 -7.12
N ASP A 61 -4.42 3.27 -7.50
CA ASP A 61 -5.02 2.50 -8.60
C ASP A 61 -6.15 1.59 -8.11
N LEU A 62 -6.07 1.13 -6.85
CA LEU A 62 -7.11 0.35 -6.18
C LEU A 62 -7.42 0.88 -4.78
N ILE A 63 -8.67 0.73 -4.36
CA ILE A 63 -9.10 0.92 -2.97
C ILE A 63 -9.75 -0.36 -2.50
N THR A 64 -9.25 -0.93 -1.40
CA THR A 64 -9.91 -2.05 -0.73
C THR A 64 -10.76 -1.53 0.42
N ILE A 65 -12.06 -1.84 0.43
CA ILE A 65 -12.94 -1.61 1.56
C ILE A 65 -13.10 -2.93 2.33
N SER A 66 -12.57 -2.97 3.54
CA SER A 66 -12.63 -4.16 4.41
C SER A 66 -13.75 -4.07 5.42
N GLY A 67 -14.61 -5.08 5.48
CA GLY A 67 -15.64 -5.18 6.51
C GLY A 67 -15.06 -5.53 7.89
N HIS A 68 -15.83 -5.26 8.94
CA HIS A 68 -15.48 -5.65 10.32
C HIS A 68 -15.30 -7.17 10.51
N ASP A 69 -15.85 -7.98 9.59
CA ASP A 69 -15.79 -9.45 9.61
C ASP A 69 -14.47 -10.04 9.05
N GLY A 70 -13.43 -9.22 8.93
CA GLY A 70 -12.08 -9.66 8.59
C GLY A 70 -11.49 -10.62 9.63
N GLY A 71 -10.74 -11.62 9.16
CA GLY A 71 -9.97 -12.52 10.03
C GLY A 71 -8.69 -11.87 10.54
N THR A 72 -8.21 -12.29 11.71
CA THR A 72 -6.92 -11.88 12.27
C THR A 72 -6.24 -13.05 13.01
N GLY A 73 -4.91 -13.10 12.95
CA GLY A 73 -4.11 -14.06 13.72
C GLY A 73 -3.99 -13.67 15.20
N ALA A 74 -3.97 -12.37 15.50
CA ALA A 74 -3.89 -11.82 16.85
C ALA A 74 -4.44 -10.39 16.86
N SER A 75 -5.42 -10.11 17.72
CA SER A 75 -5.98 -8.78 17.94
C SER A 75 -6.72 -8.73 19.28
N PRO A 76 -6.81 -7.58 19.96
CA PRO A 76 -7.68 -7.43 21.10
C PRO A 76 -9.13 -7.81 20.78
N ILE A 77 -9.79 -8.52 21.70
CA ILE A 77 -11.19 -8.93 21.55
C ILE A 77 -12.10 -7.71 21.37
N SER A 78 -11.79 -6.60 22.06
CA SER A 78 -12.51 -5.34 21.92
C SER A 78 -12.52 -4.86 20.46
N SER A 79 -11.37 -4.85 19.79
CA SER A 79 -11.26 -4.46 18.38
C SER A 79 -12.03 -5.42 17.47
N ILE A 80 -11.95 -6.73 17.71
CA ILE A 80 -12.67 -7.74 16.92
C ILE A 80 -14.20 -7.56 17.04
N LYS A 81 -14.70 -7.11 18.19
CA LYS A 81 -16.14 -7.02 18.46
C LYS A 81 -16.75 -5.65 18.20
N TYR A 82 -15.94 -4.59 18.30
CA TYR A 82 -16.46 -3.22 18.38
C TYR A 82 -15.78 -2.20 17.46
N ALA A 83 -14.83 -2.61 16.61
CA ALA A 83 -14.20 -1.72 15.63
C ALA A 83 -14.56 -2.11 14.19
N GLY A 84 -14.94 -1.11 13.39
CA GLY A 84 -15.33 -1.27 11.99
C GLY A 84 -16.83 -1.47 11.78
N THR A 85 -17.26 -1.40 10.52
CA THR A 85 -18.66 -1.58 10.10
C THR A 85 -18.77 -2.59 8.94
N PRO A 86 -19.98 -3.07 8.58
CA PRO A 86 -20.13 -4.03 7.50
C PRO A 86 -19.57 -3.50 6.18
N TRP A 87 -19.00 -4.36 5.35
CA TRP A 87 -18.40 -3.93 4.08
C TRP A 87 -19.46 -3.38 3.13
N GLU A 88 -20.71 -3.86 3.21
CA GLU A 88 -21.83 -3.41 2.39
C GLU A 88 -22.01 -1.88 2.50
N LEU A 89 -21.98 -1.36 3.73
CA LEU A 89 -22.16 0.07 4.00
C LEU A 89 -21.02 0.89 3.42
N GLY A 90 -19.77 0.56 3.76
CA GLY A 90 -18.61 1.33 3.31
C GLY A 90 -18.35 1.20 1.81
N LEU A 91 -18.63 0.02 1.22
CA LEU A 91 -18.46 -0.21 -0.22
C LEU A 91 -19.45 0.65 -1.01
N ALA A 92 -20.72 0.64 -0.62
CA ALA A 92 -21.73 1.48 -1.25
C ALA A 92 -21.43 2.96 -1.06
N GLU A 93 -21.02 3.39 0.14
CA GLU A 93 -20.65 4.78 0.42
C GLU A 93 -19.47 5.23 -0.46
N ALA A 94 -18.42 4.41 -0.58
CA ALA A 94 -17.29 4.67 -1.43
C ALA A 94 -17.69 4.74 -2.91
N HIS A 95 -18.46 3.77 -3.39
CA HIS A 95 -18.95 3.73 -4.76
C HIS A 95 -19.76 4.99 -5.12
N GLN A 96 -20.78 5.30 -4.32
CA GLN A 96 -21.66 6.45 -4.53
C GLN A 96 -20.89 7.78 -4.44
N THR A 97 -19.98 7.93 -3.47
CA THR A 97 -19.21 9.16 -3.29
C THR A 97 -18.26 9.38 -4.48
N LEU A 98 -17.58 8.34 -4.93
CA LEU A 98 -16.68 8.42 -6.08
C LEU A 98 -17.43 8.77 -7.36
N LEU A 99 -18.64 8.24 -7.56
CA LEU A 99 -19.49 8.61 -8.70
C LEU A 99 -19.91 10.08 -8.65
N ARG A 100 -20.44 10.54 -7.50
CA ARG A 100 -20.86 11.94 -7.31
C ARG A 100 -19.74 12.95 -7.54
N ASN A 101 -18.48 12.54 -7.34
CA ASN A 101 -17.30 13.38 -7.56
C ASN A 101 -16.65 13.20 -8.93
N GLY A 102 -17.21 12.37 -9.82
CA GLY A 102 -16.61 12.08 -11.12
C GLY A 102 -15.26 11.34 -11.04
N LEU A 103 -15.01 10.61 -9.95
CA LEU A 103 -13.73 9.93 -9.67
C LEU A 103 -13.80 8.41 -9.86
N ARG A 104 -15.00 7.83 -9.92
CA ARG A 104 -15.20 6.36 -9.91
C ARG A 104 -14.45 5.61 -11.01
N HIS A 105 -14.29 6.23 -12.18
CA HIS A 105 -13.63 5.65 -13.34
C HIS A 105 -12.10 5.52 -13.17
N ARG A 106 -11.50 6.21 -12.18
CA ARG A 106 -10.04 6.28 -11.97
C ARG A 106 -9.48 5.17 -11.07
N VAL A 107 -10.34 4.47 -10.33
CA VAL A 107 -9.90 3.54 -9.27
C VAL A 107 -10.72 2.27 -9.29
N ARG A 108 -10.07 1.13 -9.10
CA ARG A 108 -10.75 -0.15 -8.92
C ARG A 108 -11.15 -0.33 -7.47
N LEU A 109 -12.43 -0.60 -7.21
CA LEU A 109 -12.88 -0.95 -5.86
C LEU A 109 -12.75 -2.45 -5.62
N GLN A 110 -12.08 -2.81 -4.53
CA GLN A 110 -12.01 -4.16 -4.01
C GLN A 110 -12.76 -4.22 -2.68
N THR A 111 -13.39 -5.34 -2.37
CA THR A 111 -13.93 -5.59 -1.02
C THR A 111 -13.43 -6.90 -0.44
N ASP A 112 -13.27 -6.95 0.88
CA ASP A 112 -13.08 -8.18 1.65
C ASP A 112 -13.84 -8.10 2.98
N GLY A 113 -13.82 -9.19 3.76
CA GLY A 113 -14.51 -9.28 5.04
C GLY A 113 -15.63 -10.32 4.99
N GLY A 114 -15.29 -11.55 5.37
CA GLY A 114 -16.29 -12.61 5.49
C GLY A 114 -16.86 -13.18 4.19
N LEU A 115 -16.35 -12.81 3.00
CA LEU A 115 -16.76 -13.40 1.72
C LEU A 115 -16.47 -14.91 1.68
N LYS A 116 -17.48 -15.72 1.33
CA LYS A 116 -17.38 -17.20 1.30
C LYS A 116 -18.02 -17.82 0.05
N THR A 117 -19.04 -17.18 -0.50
CA THR A 117 -19.92 -17.75 -1.53
C THR A 117 -19.92 -16.91 -2.80
N ALA A 118 -20.38 -17.47 -3.91
CA ALA A 118 -20.54 -16.70 -5.13
C ALA A 118 -21.62 -15.62 -5.00
N LEU A 119 -22.64 -15.85 -4.16
CA LEU A 119 -23.66 -14.86 -3.87
C LEU A 119 -23.07 -13.62 -3.17
N ASP A 120 -22.09 -13.80 -2.27
CA ASP A 120 -21.39 -12.67 -1.64
C ASP A 120 -20.66 -11.84 -2.69
N VAL A 121 -20.01 -12.49 -3.66
CA VAL A 121 -19.32 -11.83 -4.80
C VAL A 121 -20.32 -11.06 -5.65
N VAL A 122 -21.47 -11.66 -5.99
CA VAL A 122 -22.53 -10.98 -6.77
C VAL A 122 -23.03 -9.75 -6.03
N LYS A 123 -23.37 -9.87 -4.74
CA LYS A 123 -23.84 -8.72 -3.94
C LYS A 123 -22.79 -7.61 -3.86
N ALA A 124 -21.53 -7.97 -3.65
CA ALA A 124 -20.42 -7.02 -3.65
C ALA A 124 -20.28 -6.32 -5.01
N ALA A 125 -20.42 -7.04 -6.12
CA ALA A 125 -20.39 -6.44 -7.46
C ALA A 125 -21.53 -5.44 -7.65
N LEU A 126 -22.76 -5.83 -7.30
CA LEU A 126 -23.95 -4.97 -7.39
C LEU A 126 -23.82 -3.68 -6.55
N LEU A 127 -23.10 -3.76 -5.43
CA LEU A 127 -22.79 -2.60 -4.58
C LEU A 127 -21.56 -1.79 -5.04
N GLY A 128 -20.87 -2.21 -6.09
CA GLY A 128 -19.85 -1.43 -6.78
C GLY A 128 -18.42 -1.97 -6.75
N ALA A 129 -18.17 -3.17 -6.18
CA ALA A 129 -16.84 -3.79 -6.22
C ALA A 129 -16.53 -4.45 -7.57
N GLU A 130 -15.25 -4.48 -7.92
CA GLU A 130 -14.72 -5.08 -9.15
C GLU A 130 -13.73 -6.21 -8.84
N SER A 131 -13.22 -6.27 -7.61
CA SER A 131 -12.29 -7.28 -7.11
C SER A 131 -12.72 -7.74 -5.72
N PHE A 132 -12.39 -8.97 -5.36
CA PHE A 132 -12.92 -9.65 -4.16
C PHE A 132 -11.79 -10.35 -3.41
N GLY A 133 -11.55 -9.94 -2.17
CA GLY A 133 -10.52 -10.51 -1.31
C GLY A 133 -11.05 -11.64 -0.44
N PHE A 134 -10.29 -12.74 -0.37
CA PHE A 134 -10.62 -13.90 0.45
C PHE A 134 -9.44 -14.26 1.36
N GLY A 135 -9.70 -14.39 2.66
CA GLY A 135 -8.71 -14.84 3.63
C GLY A 135 -9.13 -16.16 4.30
N THR A 136 -10.14 -16.09 5.18
CA THR A 136 -10.56 -17.23 5.99
C THR A 136 -11.06 -18.43 5.18
N ALA A 137 -11.84 -18.22 4.11
CA ALA A 137 -12.39 -19.34 3.33
C ALA A 137 -11.29 -20.18 2.66
N PRO A 138 -10.30 -19.60 1.94
CA PRO A 138 -9.12 -20.35 1.49
C PRO A 138 -8.32 -21.01 2.61
N MET A 139 -8.17 -20.37 3.78
CA MET A 139 -7.51 -21.02 4.93
C MET A 139 -8.27 -22.26 5.42
N VAL A 140 -9.60 -22.24 5.39
CA VAL A 140 -10.44 -23.40 5.72
C VAL A 140 -10.29 -24.49 4.66
N ALA A 141 -10.24 -24.14 3.38
CA ALA A 141 -9.95 -25.09 2.30
C ALA A 141 -8.57 -25.77 2.48
N LEU A 142 -7.58 -25.04 3.02
CA LEU A 142 -6.26 -25.56 3.39
C LEU A 142 -6.23 -26.37 4.69
N GLY A 143 -7.37 -26.55 5.37
CA GLY A 143 -7.49 -27.40 6.55
C GLY A 143 -7.66 -26.69 7.89
N CYS A 144 -7.78 -25.35 7.91
CA CYS A 144 -8.12 -24.63 9.15
C CYS A 144 -9.46 -25.14 9.73
N LYS A 145 -9.46 -25.52 11.02
CA LYS A 145 -10.66 -25.97 11.76
C LYS A 145 -11.31 -24.86 12.59
N TYR A 146 -10.92 -23.61 12.36
CA TYR A 146 -11.50 -22.43 12.99
C TYR A 146 -11.50 -22.45 14.53
N LEU A 147 -10.43 -23.00 15.13
CA LEU A 147 -10.27 -23.14 16.59
C LEU A 147 -9.99 -21.82 17.33
N ARG A 148 -9.66 -20.74 16.60
CA ARG A 148 -9.37 -19.39 17.14
C ARG A 148 -8.20 -19.31 18.14
N ILE A 149 -7.24 -20.23 18.02
CA ILE A 149 -6.01 -20.29 18.82
C ILE A 149 -4.76 -19.78 18.07
N CYS A 150 -4.95 -19.03 16.98
CA CYS A 150 -3.85 -18.61 16.09
C CYS A 150 -2.73 -17.84 16.83
N HIS A 151 -3.09 -17.03 17.82
CA HIS A 151 -2.17 -16.21 18.63
C HIS A 151 -1.34 -17.03 19.63
N LEU A 152 -1.68 -18.30 19.87
CA LEU A 152 -1.01 -19.17 20.86
C LEU A 152 0.11 -20.01 20.25
N ASN A 153 0.37 -19.89 18.94
CA ASN A 153 1.38 -20.66 18.22
C ASN A 153 1.17 -22.20 18.29
N ASN A 154 -0.02 -22.68 18.67
CA ASN A 154 -0.33 -24.10 18.89
C ASN A 154 -1.43 -24.63 17.93
N CYS A 155 -1.48 -24.10 16.70
CA CYS A 155 -2.47 -24.49 15.71
C CYS A 155 -2.43 -26.01 15.43
N ALA A 156 -3.50 -26.71 15.81
CA ALA A 156 -3.61 -28.17 15.70
C ALA A 156 -3.56 -28.72 14.25
N THR A 157 -3.69 -27.85 13.25
CA THR A 157 -3.65 -28.22 11.82
C THR A 157 -2.47 -27.62 11.08
N GLY A 158 -1.47 -27.10 11.80
CA GLY A 158 -0.24 -26.57 11.19
C GLY A 158 -0.42 -25.30 10.33
N VAL A 159 -1.61 -24.67 10.34
CA VAL A 159 -1.92 -23.51 9.47
C VAL A 159 -1.34 -22.20 10.03
N ALA A 160 -1.65 -21.86 11.29
CA ALA A 160 -1.27 -20.60 11.92
C ALA A 160 -0.31 -20.86 13.10
N THR A 161 0.88 -21.39 12.81
CA THR A 161 1.91 -21.71 13.79
C THR A 161 3.30 -21.67 13.15
N GLN A 162 4.29 -21.25 13.92
CA GLN A 162 5.72 -21.37 13.60
C GLN A 162 6.37 -22.58 14.29
N HIS A 163 5.62 -23.35 15.08
CA HIS A 163 6.12 -24.57 15.70
C HIS A 163 6.42 -25.63 14.64
N GLU A 164 7.68 -26.05 14.55
CA GLU A 164 8.18 -26.93 13.50
C GLU A 164 7.42 -28.25 13.42
N VAL A 165 7.25 -28.94 14.55
CA VAL A 165 6.51 -30.21 14.61
C VAL A 165 5.06 -30.06 14.14
N LEU A 166 4.36 -28.99 14.53
CA LEU A 166 2.97 -28.79 14.13
C LEU A 166 2.85 -28.50 12.63
N ARG A 167 3.76 -27.70 12.08
CA ARG A 167 3.84 -27.45 10.64
C ARG A 167 4.13 -28.73 9.86
N ALA A 168 5.17 -29.46 10.26
CA ALA A 168 5.63 -30.64 9.53
C ALA A 168 4.64 -31.83 9.61
N LYS A 169 3.97 -32.02 10.76
CA LYS A 169 3.11 -33.19 10.98
C LYS A 169 1.61 -32.96 10.74
N HIS A 170 1.14 -31.71 10.78
CA HIS A 170 -0.31 -31.44 10.78
C HIS A 170 -0.79 -30.54 9.64
N PHE A 171 0.10 -29.83 8.94
CA PHE A 171 -0.30 -29.09 7.75
C PHE A 171 -0.51 -30.06 6.57
N ILE A 172 -1.74 -30.11 6.06
CA ILE A 172 -2.15 -30.97 4.94
C ILE A 172 -2.56 -30.18 3.70
N GLY A 173 -2.47 -28.85 3.76
CA GLY A 173 -2.99 -27.98 2.70
C GLY A 173 -2.17 -28.11 1.42
N LEU A 174 -2.86 -28.43 0.32
CA LEU A 174 -2.26 -28.47 -1.02
C LEU A 174 -2.78 -27.29 -1.87
N PRO A 175 -1.98 -26.76 -2.81
CA PRO A 175 -2.42 -25.72 -3.74
C PRO A 175 -3.73 -26.08 -4.45
N GLU A 176 -3.90 -27.34 -4.82
CA GLU A 176 -5.07 -27.88 -5.52
C GLU A 176 -6.36 -27.70 -4.71
N MET A 177 -6.29 -27.73 -3.37
CA MET A 177 -7.46 -27.54 -2.51
C MET A 177 -8.02 -26.11 -2.65
N VAL A 178 -7.13 -25.11 -2.73
CA VAL A 178 -7.52 -23.70 -2.94
C VAL A 178 -7.95 -23.49 -4.39
N MET A 179 -7.28 -24.11 -5.36
CA MET A 179 -7.71 -24.07 -6.76
C MET A 179 -9.11 -24.65 -6.93
N HIS A 180 -9.43 -25.77 -6.28
CA HIS A 180 -10.77 -26.37 -6.31
C HIS A 180 -11.82 -25.48 -5.64
N PHE A 181 -11.49 -24.85 -4.50
CA PHE A 181 -12.36 -23.87 -3.86
C PHE A 181 -12.74 -22.72 -4.83
N PHE A 182 -11.74 -22.07 -5.44
CA PHE A 182 -11.99 -20.97 -6.36
C PHE A 182 -12.64 -21.43 -7.69
N SER A 183 -12.33 -22.63 -8.17
CA SER A 183 -12.99 -23.20 -9.36
C SER A 183 -14.47 -23.47 -9.10
N GLY A 184 -14.81 -23.96 -7.90
CA GLY A 184 -16.18 -24.13 -7.45
C GLY A 184 -16.91 -22.80 -7.33
N LEU A 185 -16.31 -21.83 -6.65
CA LEU A 185 -16.83 -20.47 -6.50
C LEU A 185 -17.08 -19.82 -7.86
N ALA A 186 -16.12 -19.91 -8.79
CA ALA A 186 -16.26 -19.32 -10.13
C ALA A 186 -17.37 -20.00 -10.94
N ARG A 187 -17.60 -21.31 -10.76
CA ARG A 187 -18.69 -22.02 -11.43
C ARG A 187 -20.06 -21.58 -10.92
N GLU A 188 -20.23 -21.48 -9.60
CA GLU A 188 -21.44 -20.95 -8.98
C GLU A 188 -21.69 -19.49 -9.39
N LEU A 189 -20.63 -18.68 -9.44
CA LEU A 189 -20.72 -17.29 -9.91
C LEU A 189 -21.25 -17.20 -11.34
N ARG A 190 -20.75 -18.04 -12.27
CA ARG A 190 -21.27 -18.07 -13.65
C ARG A 190 -22.75 -18.46 -13.72
N GLN A 191 -23.22 -19.35 -12.85
CA GLN A 191 -24.64 -19.73 -12.78
C GLN A 191 -25.49 -18.54 -12.32
N LEU A 192 -25.05 -17.81 -11.29
CA LEU A 192 -25.73 -16.61 -10.82
C LEU A 192 -25.74 -15.50 -11.87
N LEU A 193 -24.61 -15.26 -12.56
CA LEU A 193 -24.53 -14.31 -13.67
C LEU A 193 -25.56 -14.66 -14.75
N ALA A 194 -25.63 -15.93 -15.16
CA ALA A 194 -26.60 -16.39 -16.15
C ALA A 194 -28.06 -16.19 -15.69
N SER A 195 -28.38 -16.43 -14.41
CA SER A 195 -29.73 -16.18 -13.88
C SER A 195 -30.12 -14.69 -13.84
N LEU A 196 -29.13 -13.81 -13.77
CA LEU A 196 -29.33 -12.35 -13.81
C LEU A 196 -29.26 -11.79 -15.24
N GLY A 197 -29.02 -12.64 -16.25
CA GLY A 197 -28.86 -12.22 -17.64
C GLY A 197 -27.54 -11.49 -17.93
N ALA A 198 -26.53 -11.60 -17.05
CA ALA A 198 -25.22 -10.98 -17.20
C ALA A 198 -24.18 -11.95 -17.78
N ARG A 199 -23.32 -11.47 -18.67
CA ARG A 199 -22.21 -12.23 -19.28
C ARG A 199 -20.91 -12.13 -18.51
N SER A 200 -20.76 -11.10 -17.69
CA SER A 200 -19.56 -10.87 -16.88
C SER A 200 -19.90 -10.17 -15.57
N VAL A 201 -18.98 -10.25 -14.61
CA VAL A 201 -19.09 -9.50 -13.34
C VAL A 201 -19.12 -7.99 -13.61
N GLY A 202 -18.40 -7.52 -14.64
CA GLY A 202 -18.37 -6.11 -15.03
C GLY A 202 -19.76 -5.54 -15.34
N GLU A 203 -20.65 -6.34 -15.94
CA GLU A 203 -22.04 -5.93 -16.25
C GLU A 203 -22.91 -5.77 -14.99
N LEU A 204 -22.47 -6.29 -13.84
CA LEU A 204 -23.14 -6.14 -12.54
C LEU A 204 -22.60 -4.98 -11.70
N VAL A 205 -21.43 -4.42 -12.02
CA VAL A 205 -20.76 -3.44 -11.16
C VAL A 205 -21.65 -2.22 -10.97
N GLY A 206 -22.05 -1.97 -9.71
CA GLY A 206 -22.92 -0.84 -9.35
C GLY A 206 -24.40 -1.05 -9.73
N ARG A 207 -24.80 -2.24 -10.21
CA ARG A 207 -26.19 -2.58 -10.55
C ARG A 207 -27.09 -2.81 -9.32
N SER A 208 -27.06 -1.92 -8.33
CA SER A 208 -27.92 -1.93 -7.14
C SER A 208 -29.44 -2.03 -7.41
N ASP A 209 -29.92 -1.71 -8.62
CA ASP A 209 -31.32 -1.94 -9.04
C ASP A 209 -31.73 -3.41 -9.06
N LEU A 210 -30.76 -4.32 -9.15
CA LEU A 210 -31.01 -5.76 -9.11
C LEU A 210 -31.12 -6.30 -7.68
N LEU A 211 -31.02 -5.43 -6.67
CA LEU A 211 -31.21 -5.77 -5.26
C LEU A 211 -32.54 -5.18 -4.75
N GLN A 212 -33.29 -5.99 -4.01
CA GLN A 212 -34.47 -5.54 -3.28
C GLN A 212 -34.46 -6.08 -1.85
N PRO A 213 -34.93 -5.31 -0.86
CA PRO A 213 -35.17 -5.82 0.48
C PRO A 213 -36.16 -6.99 0.45
N ILE A 214 -35.96 -7.97 1.33
CA ILE A 214 -36.89 -9.09 1.46
C ILE A 214 -38.10 -8.62 2.25
N GLU A 215 -39.27 -8.55 1.60
CA GLU A 215 -40.52 -8.06 2.19
C GLU A 215 -40.97 -8.87 3.42
N SER A 216 -40.65 -10.17 3.45
CA SER A 216 -40.98 -11.07 4.56
C SER A 216 -40.03 -10.98 5.76
N ALA A 217 -39.20 -9.94 5.86
CA ALA A 217 -38.31 -9.74 6.99
C ALA A 217 -39.09 -9.61 8.32
N SER A 218 -38.64 -10.34 9.34
CA SER A 218 -39.30 -10.44 10.64
C SER A 218 -38.40 -10.01 11.80
N GLY A 219 -38.99 -9.79 12.97
CA GLY A 219 -38.28 -9.36 14.17
C GLY A 219 -37.56 -8.02 13.97
N LYS A 220 -36.33 -7.92 14.48
CA LYS A 220 -35.52 -6.69 14.42
C LYS A 220 -35.17 -6.26 12.99
N ALA A 221 -35.14 -7.19 12.02
CA ALA A 221 -34.79 -6.88 10.64
C ALA A 221 -35.80 -5.97 9.95
N ARG A 222 -37.08 -5.99 10.37
CA ARG A 222 -38.13 -5.09 9.84
C ARG A 222 -37.83 -3.61 10.11
N GLY A 223 -37.04 -3.30 11.13
CA GLY A 223 -36.66 -1.93 11.47
C GLY A 223 -35.47 -1.38 10.66
N LEU A 224 -34.87 -2.17 9.77
CA LEU A 224 -33.71 -1.74 8.97
C LEU A 224 -34.17 -0.98 7.73
N ASP A 225 -33.64 0.23 7.54
CA ASP A 225 -33.79 0.98 6.31
C ASP A 225 -32.58 0.73 5.39
N LEU A 226 -32.79 -0.08 4.34
CA LEU A 226 -31.76 -0.40 3.34
C LEU A 226 -31.76 0.56 2.14
N ARG A 227 -32.69 1.52 2.07
CA ARG A 227 -32.77 2.45 0.94
C ARG A 227 -31.47 3.24 0.71
N PRO A 228 -30.75 3.74 1.74
CA PRO A 228 -29.49 4.45 1.53
C PRO A 228 -28.40 3.59 0.85
N LEU A 229 -28.39 2.29 1.15
CA LEU A 229 -27.45 1.33 0.54
C LEU A 229 -27.73 1.15 -0.96
N LEU A 230 -29.01 1.13 -1.33
CA LEU A 230 -29.47 0.84 -2.69
C LEU A 230 -29.67 2.09 -3.57
N SER A 231 -29.73 3.27 -2.94
CA SER A 231 -30.05 4.55 -3.60
C SER A 231 -29.08 4.86 -4.74
N ARG A 232 -29.66 5.43 -5.79
CA ARG A 232 -28.98 5.96 -6.97
C ARG A 232 -29.22 7.45 -7.16
N ASP A 233 -29.80 8.09 -6.15
CA ASP A 233 -30.24 9.48 -6.27
C ASP A 233 -29.02 10.40 -6.39
N GLY A 234 -29.08 11.29 -7.37
CA GLY A 234 -28.00 12.21 -7.70
C GLY A 234 -26.81 11.59 -8.44
N LEU A 235 -26.94 10.36 -8.96
CA LEU A 235 -25.96 9.76 -9.87
C LEU A 235 -26.36 10.07 -11.33
N ALA A 236 -25.45 10.63 -12.12
CA ALA A 236 -25.71 10.89 -13.54
C ALA A 236 -25.81 9.55 -14.30
N GLN A 237 -26.84 9.37 -15.13
CA GLN A 237 -26.82 8.34 -16.16
C GLN A 237 -26.04 8.88 -17.37
N PRO A 238 -25.08 8.14 -17.97
CA PRO A 238 -24.92 6.68 -17.94
C PRO A 238 -23.81 6.15 -16.98
N ASP A 239 -23.41 6.87 -15.93
CA ASP A 239 -22.24 6.56 -15.08
C ASP A 239 -22.38 5.31 -14.18
N ILE A 240 -23.23 4.34 -14.53
CA ILE A 240 -23.25 3.04 -13.86
C ILE A 240 -22.02 2.27 -14.36
N GLY A 241 -20.97 2.21 -13.54
CA GLY A 241 -19.74 1.54 -13.95
C GLY A 241 -18.61 1.49 -12.93
N GLY A 242 -17.58 0.75 -13.32
CA GLY A 242 -16.34 0.56 -12.57
C GLY A 242 -15.20 1.46 -13.03
N CYS A 243 -13.98 1.02 -12.75
CA CYS A 243 -12.76 1.64 -13.25
C CYS A 243 -12.65 1.45 -14.77
N THR A 244 -12.32 2.51 -15.51
CA THR A 244 -12.14 2.46 -16.97
C THR A 244 -10.68 2.66 -17.40
N VAL A 245 -9.80 2.98 -16.46
CA VAL A 245 -8.36 3.12 -16.68
C VAL A 245 -7.60 1.97 -16.03
N GLU A 246 -6.45 1.61 -16.58
CA GLU A 246 -5.57 0.62 -15.96
C GLU A 246 -4.82 1.20 -14.74
N ARG A 247 -4.44 2.48 -14.83
CA ARG A 247 -3.57 3.18 -13.88
C ARG A 247 -4.06 4.60 -13.66
N ASN A 248 -3.80 5.12 -12.47
CA ASN A 248 -4.08 6.47 -12.04
C ASN A 248 -2.74 7.23 -11.84
N PRO A 249 -2.14 7.81 -12.91
CA PRO A 249 -0.82 8.41 -12.80
C PRO A 249 -0.84 9.68 -11.94
N PRO A 250 0.24 9.97 -11.18
CA PRO A 250 0.42 11.26 -10.54
C PRO A 250 0.50 12.41 -11.54
N ALA A 251 0.10 13.61 -11.12
CA ALA A 251 0.20 14.82 -11.95
C ALA A 251 1.65 15.27 -12.16
N ASP A 252 2.52 15.02 -11.19
CA ASP A 252 3.96 15.17 -11.33
C ASP A 252 4.56 13.90 -11.95
N HIS A 253 5.32 14.04 -13.02
CA HIS A 253 5.93 12.91 -13.74
C HIS A 253 7.41 12.69 -13.36
N GLY A 254 7.96 13.49 -12.44
CA GLY A 254 9.32 13.35 -11.94
C GLY A 254 10.36 13.62 -13.02
N ALA A 255 10.37 14.84 -13.57
CA ALA A 255 11.23 15.20 -14.71
C ALA A 255 12.73 14.97 -14.41
N LEU A 256 13.21 15.37 -13.22
CA LEU A 256 14.60 15.12 -12.83
C LEU A 256 14.88 13.62 -12.64
N ALA A 257 13.98 12.88 -12.01
CA ALA A 257 14.11 11.43 -11.85
C ALA A 257 14.16 10.70 -13.20
N ALA A 258 13.35 11.12 -14.17
CA ALA A 258 13.35 10.59 -15.53
C ALA A 258 14.66 10.89 -16.27
N ARG A 259 15.18 12.11 -16.13
CA ARG A 259 16.48 12.50 -16.71
C ARG A 259 17.61 11.66 -16.13
N ILE A 260 17.71 11.57 -14.80
CA ILE A 260 18.74 10.77 -14.12
C ILE A 260 18.66 9.31 -14.59
N TYR A 261 17.46 8.74 -14.66
CA TYR A 261 17.28 7.37 -15.15
C TYR A 261 17.87 7.20 -16.55
N SER A 262 17.55 8.10 -17.49
CA SER A 262 18.06 8.06 -18.86
C SER A 262 19.58 8.21 -18.92
N ASP A 263 20.14 9.09 -18.10
CA ASP A 263 21.58 9.37 -18.08
C ASP A 263 22.40 8.18 -17.55
N VAL A 264 21.84 7.41 -16.61
CA VAL A 264 22.57 6.32 -15.93
C VAL A 264 22.19 4.91 -16.38
N GLU A 265 21.14 4.74 -17.18
CA GLU A 265 20.57 3.41 -17.49
C GLU A 265 21.62 2.44 -18.04
N ALA A 266 22.35 2.82 -19.09
CA ALA A 266 23.38 1.97 -19.69
C ALA A 266 24.50 1.65 -18.70
N ALA A 267 24.92 2.63 -17.89
CA ALA A 267 25.98 2.43 -16.91
C ALA A 267 25.56 1.47 -15.78
N VAL A 268 24.30 1.54 -15.36
CA VAL A 268 23.72 0.60 -14.39
C VAL A 268 23.62 -0.79 -15.01
N VAL A 269 23.05 -0.95 -16.20
CA VAL A 269 22.86 -2.25 -16.87
C VAL A 269 24.19 -2.97 -17.12
N ASP A 270 25.24 -2.21 -17.44
CA ASP A 270 26.59 -2.75 -17.66
C ASP A 270 27.39 -2.97 -16.36
N GLY A 271 26.89 -2.56 -15.20
CA GLY A 271 27.60 -2.67 -13.92
C GLY A 271 28.86 -1.79 -13.82
N ARG A 272 28.88 -0.63 -14.49
CA ARG A 272 30.08 0.23 -14.60
C ARG A 272 30.16 1.35 -13.56
N GLY A 273 29.05 1.69 -12.90
CA GLY A 273 28.98 2.85 -12.01
C GLY A 273 29.13 4.18 -12.77
N GLY A 274 29.57 5.23 -12.10
CA GLY A 274 29.85 6.52 -12.74
C GLY A 274 29.60 7.71 -11.83
N HIS A 275 29.89 8.92 -12.33
CA HIS A 275 29.76 10.16 -11.57
C HIS A 275 28.93 11.18 -12.35
N TYR A 276 27.88 11.71 -11.72
CA TYR A 276 26.93 12.61 -12.35
C TYR A 276 26.56 13.74 -11.39
N SER A 277 26.27 14.93 -11.92
CA SER A 277 25.94 16.10 -11.11
C SER A 277 24.67 16.79 -11.62
N TYR A 278 23.78 17.16 -10.69
CA TYR A 278 22.49 17.77 -11.00
C TYR A 278 22.18 18.94 -10.06
N ALA A 279 21.41 19.92 -10.56
CA ALA A 279 20.69 20.85 -9.69
C ALA A 279 19.42 20.15 -9.17
N ILE A 280 19.03 20.41 -7.93
CA ILE A 280 17.81 19.85 -7.33
C ILE A 280 16.99 20.95 -6.64
N GLY A 281 15.67 20.86 -6.75
CA GLY A 281 14.73 21.72 -6.04
C GLY A 281 13.73 20.93 -5.20
N ASN A 282 13.01 21.63 -4.32
CA ASN A 282 12.11 20.99 -3.35
C ASN A 282 10.90 20.27 -4.00
N ARG A 283 10.64 20.52 -5.29
CA ARG A 283 9.65 19.82 -6.10
C ARG A 283 10.17 18.49 -6.65
N ASP A 284 11.49 18.30 -6.70
CA ASP A 284 12.13 17.06 -7.11
C ASP A 284 12.05 16.05 -5.95
N ARG A 285 10.99 15.26 -5.96
CA ARG A 285 10.66 14.30 -4.90
C ARG A 285 11.12 12.90 -5.27
N THR A 286 11.45 12.12 -4.24
CA THR A 286 11.82 10.70 -4.38
C THR A 286 13.03 10.45 -5.30
N ILE A 287 13.93 11.43 -5.41
CA ILE A 287 15.15 11.29 -6.21
C ILE A 287 16.00 10.14 -5.66
N GLY A 288 16.45 9.29 -6.58
CA GLY A 288 17.18 8.05 -6.27
C GLY A 288 16.34 6.79 -6.36
N ALA A 289 15.04 6.82 -6.02
CA ALA A 289 14.21 5.62 -5.99
C ALA A 289 14.09 4.93 -7.37
N ARG A 290 13.87 5.69 -8.44
CA ARG A 290 13.76 5.14 -9.81
C ARG A 290 15.05 4.42 -10.24
N VAL A 291 16.21 4.95 -9.85
CA VAL A 291 17.54 4.35 -10.09
C VAL A 291 17.74 3.11 -9.22
N SER A 292 17.37 3.17 -7.94
CA SER A 292 17.39 2.00 -7.06
C SER A 292 16.53 0.86 -7.60
N GLY A 293 15.37 1.19 -8.18
CA GLY A 293 14.49 0.21 -8.82
C GLY A 293 15.11 -0.41 -10.07
N LEU A 294 15.87 0.36 -10.84
CA LEU A 294 16.67 -0.17 -11.94
C LEU A 294 17.73 -1.14 -11.44
N ILE A 295 18.53 -0.74 -10.45
CA ILE A 295 19.56 -1.59 -9.84
C ILE A 295 18.95 -2.88 -9.30
N ALA A 296 17.86 -2.79 -8.54
CA ALA A 296 17.19 -3.96 -7.96
C ALA A 296 16.61 -4.90 -9.03
N ARG A 297 16.12 -4.38 -10.17
CA ARG A 297 15.64 -5.23 -11.28
C ARG A 297 16.76 -6.03 -11.94
N HIS A 298 17.96 -5.47 -12.04
CA HIS A 298 19.10 -6.13 -12.70
C HIS A 298 19.93 -7.00 -11.75
N TYR A 299 20.09 -6.57 -10.50
CA TYR A 299 21.05 -7.17 -9.55
C TYR A 299 20.42 -7.60 -8.22
N GLY A 300 19.13 -7.35 -8.02
CA GLY A 300 18.46 -7.63 -6.75
C GLY A 300 19.04 -6.83 -5.58
N ASN A 301 18.91 -7.39 -4.37
CA ASN A 301 19.36 -6.74 -3.14
C ASN A 301 20.89 -6.69 -2.99
N ALA A 302 21.65 -7.44 -3.81
CA ALA A 302 23.11 -7.37 -3.82
C ALA A 302 23.59 -5.98 -4.26
N GLY A 303 22.78 -5.26 -5.06
CA GLY A 303 23.11 -3.93 -5.56
C GLY A 303 24.01 -3.93 -6.79
N LEU A 304 24.42 -2.73 -7.20
CA LEU A 304 25.27 -2.53 -8.37
C LEU A 304 26.65 -3.17 -8.16
N PRO A 305 27.12 -4.07 -9.04
CA PRO A 305 28.46 -4.64 -8.94
C PRO A 305 29.52 -3.62 -9.35
N GLY A 306 30.74 -3.76 -8.84
CA GLY A 306 31.88 -2.95 -9.25
C GLY A 306 31.93 -1.58 -8.59
N ALA A 307 32.16 -0.53 -9.39
CA ALA A 307 32.28 0.84 -8.90
C ALA A 307 30.90 1.43 -8.57
N PRO A 308 30.78 2.27 -7.52
CA PRO A 308 29.51 2.89 -7.17
C PRO A 308 29.03 3.86 -8.26
N LEU A 309 27.72 4.03 -8.34
CA LEU A 309 27.06 5.11 -9.06
C LEU A 309 26.93 6.30 -8.11
N GLN A 310 27.67 7.38 -8.39
CA GLN A 310 27.71 8.59 -7.59
C GLN A 310 26.87 9.69 -8.24
N LEU A 311 25.85 10.15 -7.52
CA LEU A 311 24.99 11.25 -7.93
C LEU A 311 25.18 12.41 -6.97
N GLN A 312 25.74 13.51 -7.48
CA GLN A 312 25.92 14.75 -6.74
C GLN A 312 24.78 15.73 -7.05
N PHE A 313 24.30 16.39 -6.01
CA PHE A 313 23.18 17.32 -6.09
C PHE A 313 23.54 18.63 -5.39
N ASN A 314 23.08 19.74 -5.96
CA ASN A 314 23.19 21.07 -5.36
C ASN A 314 21.79 21.70 -5.27
N GLY A 315 21.36 22.08 -4.07
CA GLY A 315 20.06 22.72 -3.82
C GLY A 315 19.27 22.09 -2.66
N SER A 316 17.94 22.25 -2.68
CA SER A 316 17.06 21.73 -1.61
C SER A 316 16.27 20.53 -2.13
N ALA A 317 16.51 19.33 -1.63
CA ALA A 317 15.80 18.13 -2.08
C ALA A 317 14.37 18.06 -1.55
N GLY A 318 13.43 17.61 -2.38
CA GLY A 318 12.06 17.33 -1.97
C GLY A 318 11.95 16.14 -1.01
N GLN A 319 10.71 15.80 -0.64
CA GLN A 319 10.43 14.64 0.22
C GLN A 319 10.99 13.34 -0.38
N SER A 320 11.35 12.40 0.49
CA SER A 320 11.79 11.03 0.13
C SER A 320 13.09 10.97 -0.68
N PHE A 321 14.00 11.94 -0.51
CA PHE A 321 15.34 11.89 -1.11
C PHE A 321 16.08 10.60 -0.70
N GLY A 322 16.52 9.81 -1.69
CA GLY A 322 17.16 8.52 -1.44
C GLY A 322 16.23 7.44 -0.90
N ALA A 323 14.91 7.54 -1.10
CA ALA A 323 14.01 6.45 -0.72
C ALA A 323 14.39 5.13 -1.42
N TRP A 324 14.41 4.05 -0.64
CA TRP A 324 14.86 2.70 -1.01
C TRP A 324 16.22 2.65 -1.69
N ASN A 325 17.16 3.51 -1.28
CA ASN A 325 18.51 3.55 -1.84
C ASN A 325 19.15 2.14 -1.87
N ALA A 326 19.61 1.74 -3.05
CA ALA A 326 20.19 0.41 -3.29
C ALA A 326 21.70 0.39 -2.98
N ALA A 327 22.24 -0.80 -2.70
CA ALA A 327 23.69 -0.98 -2.60
C ALA A 327 24.37 -0.60 -3.93
N GLY A 328 25.51 0.10 -3.82
CA GLY A 328 26.24 0.65 -4.96
C GLY A 328 25.71 2.00 -5.49
N LEU A 329 24.65 2.57 -4.89
CA LEU A 329 24.19 3.94 -5.19
C LEU A 329 24.64 4.90 -4.07
N GLU A 330 25.37 5.95 -4.44
CA GLU A 330 25.86 6.99 -3.54
C GLU A 330 25.25 8.34 -3.92
N LEU A 331 24.47 8.93 -3.01
CA LEU A 331 23.83 10.23 -3.18
C LEU A 331 24.55 11.25 -2.31
N GLN A 332 25.02 12.35 -2.90
CA GLN A 332 25.66 13.45 -2.17
C GLN A 332 24.88 14.73 -2.44
N LEU A 333 24.39 15.40 -1.40
CA LEU A 333 23.66 16.65 -1.50
C LEU A 333 24.43 17.76 -0.79
N GLU A 334 24.86 18.75 -1.55
CA GLU A 334 25.28 20.05 -1.03
C GLU A 334 24.06 20.97 -0.95
N GLY A 335 23.52 21.15 0.26
CA GLY A 335 22.25 21.81 0.52
C GLY A 335 21.50 21.20 1.70
N GLU A 336 20.18 21.03 1.54
CA GLU A 336 19.27 20.54 2.58
C GLU A 336 18.20 19.62 1.98
N ALA A 337 17.55 18.79 2.79
CA ALA A 337 16.49 17.89 2.35
C ALA A 337 15.26 17.97 3.24
N ASN A 338 14.08 17.77 2.64
CA ASN A 338 12.81 17.68 3.37
C ASN A 338 12.66 16.31 4.07
N ASP A 339 11.44 15.96 4.50
CA ASP A 339 11.15 14.73 5.23
C ASP A 339 11.52 13.45 4.45
N TYR A 340 11.66 12.35 5.20
CA TYR A 340 11.79 10.98 4.67
C TYR A 340 13.09 10.66 3.94
N VAL A 341 14.19 11.38 4.24
CA VAL A 341 15.50 11.05 3.67
C VAL A 341 15.88 9.61 3.98
N GLY A 342 16.25 8.84 2.96
CA GLY A 342 16.62 7.44 3.11
C GLY A 342 15.48 6.54 3.61
N LYS A 343 14.21 6.92 3.43
CA LYS A 343 13.05 6.07 3.73
C LYS A 343 13.20 4.69 3.09
N GLY A 344 13.12 3.63 3.89
CA GLY A 344 13.25 2.25 3.42
C GLY A 344 14.61 1.93 2.77
N MET A 345 15.66 2.71 3.04
CA MET A 345 17.01 2.50 2.50
C MET A 345 17.47 1.05 2.73
N ALA A 346 17.92 0.40 1.66
CA ALA A 346 18.35 -1.00 1.69
C ALA A 346 19.88 -1.14 1.69
N GLY A 347 20.59 -0.15 1.15
CA GLY A 347 22.04 -0.13 1.04
C GLY A 347 22.56 1.21 0.48
N GLY A 348 23.83 1.22 0.09
CA GLY A 348 24.47 2.40 -0.50
C GLY A 348 24.74 3.49 0.52
N ARG A 349 24.93 4.72 0.05
CA ARG A 349 25.30 5.85 0.91
C ARG A 349 24.52 7.11 0.55
N ILE A 350 24.09 7.84 1.56
CA ILE A 350 23.49 9.17 1.41
C ILE A 350 24.28 10.14 2.29
N VAL A 351 24.78 11.23 1.70
CA VAL A 351 25.55 12.27 2.39
C VAL A 351 24.88 13.62 2.20
N LEU A 352 24.56 14.33 3.28
CA LEU A 352 24.09 15.71 3.26
C LEU A 352 25.13 16.62 3.90
N GLN A 353 25.45 17.72 3.23
CA GLN A 353 26.34 18.75 3.77
C GLN A 353 25.81 20.15 3.42
N PRO A 354 25.96 21.16 4.29
CA PRO A 354 25.61 22.52 3.96
C PRO A 354 26.39 23.02 2.73
N PRO A 355 25.85 24.02 1.99
CA PRO A 355 26.62 24.70 0.96
C PRO A 355 27.96 25.21 1.50
N ARG A 356 29.04 25.06 0.73
CA ARG A 356 30.39 25.45 1.19
C ARG A 356 30.52 26.90 1.64
N ALA A 357 29.68 27.78 1.10
CA ALA A 357 29.63 29.20 1.45
C ALA A 357 28.83 29.52 2.74
N SER A 358 28.27 28.50 3.40
CA SER A 358 27.48 28.67 4.62
C SER A 358 28.32 29.22 5.76
N ARG A 359 27.77 30.20 6.49
CA ARG A 359 28.44 30.86 7.63
C ARG A 359 27.92 30.42 9.00
N PHE A 360 26.88 29.60 9.02
CA PHE A 360 26.30 29.06 10.25
C PHE A 360 27.03 27.80 10.72
N GLU A 361 26.92 27.48 12.01
CA GLU A 361 27.40 26.20 12.54
C GLU A 361 26.39 25.09 12.19
N ALA A 362 26.85 24.10 11.41
CA ALA A 362 26.04 22.97 10.93
C ALA A 362 25.30 22.25 12.07
N ARG A 363 25.99 21.95 13.17
CA ARG A 363 25.46 21.22 14.34
C ARG A 363 24.26 21.86 15.03
N HIS A 364 23.97 23.13 14.77
CA HIS A 364 22.84 23.86 15.34
C HIS A 364 21.72 24.14 14.32
N THR A 365 21.85 23.60 13.10
CA THR A 365 20.95 23.91 11.99
C THR A 365 20.32 22.64 11.45
N VAL A 366 19.02 22.69 11.16
CA VAL A 366 18.31 21.56 10.53
C VAL A 366 18.78 21.40 9.09
N ILE A 367 19.14 20.17 8.71
CA ILE A 367 19.57 19.81 7.35
C ILE A 367 18.66 18.77 6.70
N ALA A 368 17.93 18.00 7.51
CA ALA A 368 17.00 16.97 7.06
C ALA A 368 15.70 17.03 7.88
N GLY A 369 14.57 16.77 7.23
CA GLY A 369 13.27 16.75 7.88
C GLY A 369 13.02 15.53 8.79
N ASN A 370 11.74 15.24 9.00
CA ASN A 370 11.25 14.21 9.90
C ASN A 370 11.33 12.81 9.29
N THR A 371 11.25 11.79 10.15
CA THR A 371 11.05 10.38 9.77
C THR A 371 12.13 9.88 8.79
N CYS A 372 13.34 10.44 8.88
CA CYS A 372 14.49 9.96 8.10
C CYS A 372 14.81 8.51 8.47
N LEU A 373 15.22 7.71 7.48
CA LEU A 373 15.56 6.29 7.60
C LEU A 373 14.39 5.41 8.08
N TYR A 374 13.14 5.82 7.85
CA TYR A 374 11.97 5.03 8.24
C TYR A 374 12.04 3.62 7.65
N GLY A 375 12.16 2.62 8.53
CA GLY A 375 12.16 1.22 8.12
C GLY A 375 13.38 0.79 7.29
N ALA A 376 14.48 1.56 7.31
CA ALA A 376 15.70 1.21 6.60
C ALA A 376 16.24 -0.17 7.03
N THR A 377 16.79 -0.95 6.10
CA THR A 377 17.29 -2.31 6.32
C THR A 377 18.79 -2.46 6.10
N GLY A 378 19.46 -1.40 5.65
CA GLY A 378 20.90 -1.39 5.37
C GLY A 378 21.36 -0.02 4.88
N GLY A 379 22.66 0.13 4.66
CA GLY A 379 23.25 1.35 4.09
C GLY A 379 23.74 2.38 5.10
N GLU A 380 24.31 3.48 4.59
CA GLU A 380 24.99 4.50 5.39
C GLU A 380 24.40 5.90 5.14
N PHE A 381 24.03 6.60 6.20
CA PHE A 381 23.53 7.98 6.13
C PHE A 381 24.41 8.93 6.96
N TYR A 382 24.94 9.96 6.32
CA TYR A 382 25.75 10.98 6.97
C TYR A 382 25.14 12.35 6.71
N ALA A 383 24.85 13.11 7.76
CA ALA A 383 24.37 14.48 7.62
C ALA A 383 25.13 15.42 8.55
N ALA A 384 25.78 16.43 7.95
CA ALA A 384 26.40 17.52 8.70
C ALA A 384 25.33 18.54 9.12
N GLY A 385 24.52 18.18 10.11
CA GLY A 385 23.45 19.00 10.67
C GLY A 385 22.43 18.20 11.48
N VAL A 386 21.37 18.87 11.90
CA VAL A 386 20.29 18.31 12.73
C VAL A 386 19.20 17.68 11.86
N ALA A 387 18.75 16.47 12.21
CA ALA A 387 17.57 15.85 11.63
C ALA A 387 16.30 16.19 12.43
N GLY A 388 15.13 16.15 11.79
CA GLY A 388 13.84 16.38 12.44
C GLY A 388 13.41 15.24 13.36
N GLU A 389 12.11 15.25 13.70
CA GLU A 389 11.47 14.29 14.59
C GLU A 389 11.52 12.86 14.05
N ARG A 390 11.48 11.88 14.97
CA ARG A 390 11.39 10.44 14.63
C ARG A 390 12.54 9.94 13.73
N PHE A 391 13.73 10.50 13.90
CA PHE A 391 14.93 10.03 13.22
C PHE A 391 15.14 8.52 13.46
N ALA A 392 15.41 7.77 12.37
CA ALA A 392 15.65 6.33 12.39
C ALA A 392 14.49 5.49 12.98
N VAL A 393 13.25 5.98 12.91
CA VAL A 393 12.08 5.21 13.33
C VAL A 393 12.02 3.88 12.57
N ARG A 394 11.93 2.77 13.31
CA ARG A 394 11.94 1.40 12.76
C ARG A 394 13.19 1.01 11.96
N ASN A 395 14.32 1.71 12.10
CA ASN A 395 15.59 1.29 11.50
C ASN A 395 15.93 -0.15 11.91
N SER A 396 16.23 -0.97 10.92
CA SER A 396 16.46 -2.41 11.01
C SER A 396 17.81 -2.83 10.42
N GLY A 397 18.68 -1.89 10.02
CA GLY A 397 20.02 -2.24 9.54
C GLY A 397 20.88 -1.11 8.96
N ALA A 398 20.38 0.13 8.88
CA ALA A 398 21.18 1.26 8.41
C ALA A 398 22.08 1.83 9.52
N THR A 399 23.27 2.29 9.14
CA THR A 399 24.18 3.05 9.99
C THR A 399 24.02 4.53 9.69
N ALA A 400 23.95 5.38 10.71
CA ALA A 400 23.80 6.80 10.51
C ALA A 400 24.63 7.65 11.47
N VAL A 401 25.09 8.81 10.99
CA VAL A 401 25.71 9.86 11.78
C VAL A 401 25.05 11.19 11.44
N VAL A 402 24.52 11.86 12.46
CA VAL A 402 23.91 13.19 12.39
C VAL A 402 24.41 14.03 13.56
N GLU A 403 24.33 15.35 13.46
CA GLU A 403 24.84 16.27 14.49
C GLU A 403 23.77 16.67 15.52
N GLY A 404 22.53 16.22 15.32
CA GLY A 404 21.43 16.32 16.27
C GLY A 404 20.17 15.67 15.72
N SER A 405 19.17 15.46 16.57
CA SER A 405 17.82 14.99 16.22
C SER A 405 16.78 15.69 17.10
N GLY A 406 15.58 15.89 16.56
CA GLY A 406 14.38 16.19 17.35
C GLY A 406 14.00 15.07 18.30
#